data_AF-A0A0B7A7M9-F1
#
_entry.id   AF-A0A0B7A7M9-F1
#
_cell.length_a   1.000
_cell.length_b   1.000
_cell.length_c   1.000
_cell.angle_alpha   90.00
_cell.angle_beta   90.00
_cell.angle_gamma   90.00
#
_symmetry.space_group_name_H-M   'P 1'
#
loop_
_entity.id
_entity.type
_entity.pdbx_description
1 polymer ?
#
loop_
_entity_poly.entity_id
_entity_poly.type
_entity_poly.pdbx_seq_one_letter_code
_entity_poly.pdbx_strand_id
1 'polypeptide(L)'
;DTDGDGIPDSLDDDIDGDGISNDQDNDDDGDGIPDNEEDSDGDGIPDYLDEDDDGDGIPDHLDVDTDGDGVPDYLDDDIDGDGIPNNVDDDDDGDGDDGDD
;
A
#
# COMPACT_ATOMS: atom_id res chain seq x y z
N ASP A 1 0.95 7.29 7.58
CA ASP A 1 0.74 8.09 8.79
C ASP A 1 0.44 9.51 8.35
N THR A 2 -0.69 9.66 7.65
CA THR A 2 -1.17 10.91 7.07
C THR A 2 -1.53 11.92 8.16
N ASP A 3 -2.20 11.46 9.23
CA ASP A 3 -2.60 12.30 10.36
C ASP A 3 -1.52 12.45 11.47
N GLY A 4 -0.52 11.57 11.49
CA GLY A 4 0.58 11.60 12.46
C GLY A 4 0.28 10.96 13.82
N ASP A 5 -0.72 10.07 13.92
CA ASP A 5 -1.10 9.39 15.15
C ASP A 5 -0.19 8.17 15.50
N GLY A 6 0.60 7.72 14.52
CA GLY A 6 1.54 6.61 14.64
C GLY A 6 1.02 5.25 14.15
N ILE A 7 -0.14 5.21 13.48
CA ILE A 7 -0.65 4.08 12.73
C ILE A 7 -0.29 4.28 11.23
N PRO A 8 0.28 3.28 10.54
CA PRO A 8 0.48 3.37 9.09
C PRO A 8 -0.86 3.45 8.35
N ASP A 9 -0.95 4.18 7.23
CA ASP A 9 -2.23 4.41 6.53
C ASP A 9 -2.89 3.10 6.08
N SER A 10 -2.08 2.09 5.74
CA SER A 10 -2.55 0.75 5.38
C SER A 10 -3.24 -0.02 6.52
N LEU A 11 -3.06 0.43 7.77
CA LEU A 11 -3.64 -0.16 8.99
C LEU A 11 -4.55 0.83 9.75
N ASP A 12 -4.76 2.02 9.20
CA ASP A 12 -5.56 3.07 9.84
C ASP A 12 -7.01 3.05 9.34
N ASP A 13 -7.97 3.19 10.27
CA ASP A 13 -9.40 3.23 9.98
C ASP A 13 -9.93 4.69 9.80
N ASP A 14 -9.09 5.71 10.06
CA ASP A 14 -9.37 7.16 10.02
C ASP A 14 -8.10 7.91 9.56
N ILE A 15 -7.71 7.73 8.29
CA ILE A 15 -6.38 8.09 7.75
C ILE A 15 -6.04 9.59 7.90
N ASP A 16 -7.03 10.47 7.78
CA ASP A 16 -6.83 11.92 7.89
C ASP A 16 -7.09 12.48 9.32
N GLY A 17 -7.62 11.65 10.23
CA GLY A 17 -7.88 11.97 11.62
C GLY A 17 -9.00 13.00 11.83
N ASP A 18 -9.92 13.16 10.88
CA ASP A 18 -11.04 14.10 10.99
C ASP A 18 -12.19 13.58 11.89
N GLY A 19 -12.19 12.28 12.18
CA GLY A 19 -13.16 11.58 13.02
C GLY A 19 -14.31 10.90 12.27
N ILE A 20 -14.22 10.80 10.95
CA ILE A 20 -15.03 9.97 10.06
C ILE A 20 -14.17 8.77 9.64
N SER A 21 -14.71 7.55 9.72
CA SER A 21 -13.95 6.38 9.29
C SER A 21 -13.85 6.34 7.75
N ASN A 22 -12.75 5.82 7.21
CA ASN A 22 -12.52 5.73 5.76
C ASN A 22 -13.71 5.11 4.99
N ASP A 23 -14.38 4.09 5.57
CA ASP A 23 -15.56 3.46 4.95
C ASP A 23 -16.81 4.38 4.86
N GLN A 24 -16.76 5.55 5.48
CA GLN A 24 -17.81 6.56 5.55
C GLN A 24 -17.36 7.95 5.08
N ASP A 25 -16.05 8.16 4.88
CA ASP A 25 -15.54 9.37 4.25
C ASP A 25 -15.69 9.29 2.74
N ASN A 26 -15.48 10.42 2.06
CA ASN A 26 -15.37 10.47 0.61
C ASN A 26 -14.10 11.24 0.19
N ASP A 27 -13.15 11.40 1.11
CA ASP A 27 -11.89 12.16 1.03
C ASP A 27 -10.98 11.57 2.11
N ASP A 28 -10.65 10.28 1.98
CA ASP A 28 -10.04 9.45 3.03
C ASP A 28 -8.68 9.99 3.52
N ASP A 29 -7.94 10.70 2.65
CA ASP A 29 -6.64 11.29 2.96
C ASP A 29 -6.68 12.79 3.31
N GLY A 30 -7.87 13.41 3.20
CA GLY A 30 -8.13 14.81 3.53
C GLY A 30 -7.40 15.81 2.63
N ASP A 31 -7.00 15.43 1.41
CA ASP A 31 -6.30 16.32 0.47
C ASP A 31 -7.24 17.32 -0.22
N GLY A 32 -8.56 17.08 -0.13
CA GLY A 32 -9.61 17.91 -0.70
C GLY A 32 -10.07 17.48 -2.10
N ILE A 33 -9.61 16.34 -2.60
CA ILE A 33 -10.06 15.63 -3.78
C ILE A 33 -10.88 14.41 -3.30
N PRO A 34 -12.14 14.27 -3.72
CA PRO A 34 -12.89 13.10 -3.31
C PRO A 34 -12.29 11.79 -3.85
N ASP A 35 -12.36 10.67 -3.12
CA ASP A 35 -11.75 9.37 -3.54
C ASP A 35 -12.22 8.90 -4.94
N ASN A 36 -13.42 9.29 -5.36
CA ASN A 36 -13.95 8.94 -6.69
C ASN A 36 -13.50 9.87 -7.83
N GLU A 37 -12.74 10.90 -7.49
CA GLU A 37 -12.10 11.88 -8.37
C GLU A 37 -10.56 11.86 -8.23
N GLU A 38 -9.98 11.02 -7.36
CA GLU A 38 -8.54 10.75 -7.30
C GLU A 38 -8.00 10.25 -8.64
N ASP A 39 -6.78 10.70 -8.95
CA ASP A 39 -6.04 10.56 -10.22
C ASP A 39 -4.55 10.77 -9.88
N SER A 40 -3.97 9.77 -9.22
CA SER A 40 -2.67 9.81 -8.56
C SER A 40 -1.51 10.10 -9.54
N ASP A 41 -1.56 9.53 -10.74
CA ASP A 41 -0.57 9.78 -11.80
C ASP A 41 -0.91 10.99 -12.70
N GLY A 42 -2.16 11.46 -12.67
CA GLY A 42 -2.65 12.60 -13.42
C GLY A 42 -2.87 12.32 -14.92
N ASP A 43 -3.08 11.07 -15.32
CA ASP A 43 -3.36 10.70 -16.72
C ASP A 43 -4.82 10.97 -17.14
N GLY A 44 -5.70 11.18 -16.15
CA GLY A 44 -7.12 11.48 -16.32
C GLY A 44 -8.05 10.26 -16.27
N ILE A 45 -7.54 9.09 -15.92
CA ILE A 45 -8.28 7.91 -15.49
C ILE A 45 -8.31 7.94 -13.95
N PRO A 46 -9.50 7.92 -13.32
CA PRO A 46 -9.54 7.88 -11.86
C PRO A 46 -8.95 6.59 -11.31
N ASP A 47 -8.26 6.64 -10.16
CA ASP A 47 -7.50 5.53 -9.57
C ASP A 47 -8.31 4.23 -9.47
N TYR A 48 -9.59 4.31 -9.04
CA TYR A 48 -10.47 3.13 -8.97
C TYR A 48 -10.79 2.45 -10.34
N LEU A 49 -10.39 3.05 -11.46
CA LEU A 49 -10.49 2.53 -12.82
C LEU A 49 -9.13 2.38 -13.52
N ASP A 50 -8.05 2.86 -12.92
CA ASP A 50 -6.71 2.66 -13.45
C ASP A 50 -6.21 1.24 -13.12
N GLU A 51 -5.31 0.72 -13.94
CA GLU A 51 -4.59 -0.52 -13.67
C GLU A 51 -3.12 -0.27 -13.29
N ASP A 52 -2.68 0.99 -13.28
CA ASP A 52 -1.32 1.53 -13.03
C ASP A 52 -1.46 2.95 -12.42
N ASP A 53 -2.10 3.06 -11.25
CA ASP A 53 -2.60 4.33 -10.67
C ASP A 53 -1.49 5.32 -10.26
N ASP A 54 -0.26 4.85 -10.05
CA ASP A 54 0.92 5.67 -9.78
C ASP A 54 1.76 6.00 -11.03
N GLY A 55 1.44 5.36 -12.15
CA GLY A 55 2.05 5.56 -13.46
C GLY A 55 3.53 5.15 -13.57
N ASP A 56 3.99 4.23 -12.72
CA ASP A 56 5.37 3.75 -12.74
C ASP A 56 5.65 2.71 -13.85
N GLY A 57 4.57 2.16 -14.43
CA GLY A 57 4.60 1.16 -15.51
C GLY A 57 4.48 -0.28 -15.04
N ILE A 58 4.22 -0.52 -13.75
CA ILE A 58 3.94 -1.78 -13.11
C ILE A 58 2.46 -1.76 -12.71
N PRO A 59 1.64 -2.67 -13.22
CA PRO A 59 0.23 -2.68 -12.86
C PRO A 59 0.02 -2.86 -11.35
N ASP A 60 -0.97 -2.20 -10.73
CA ASP A 60 -1.15 -2.15 -9.26
C ASP A 60 -1.16 -3.54 -8.60
N HIS A 61 -1.76 -4.52 -9.28
CA HIS A 61 -1.82 -5.91 -8.79
C HIS A 61 -0.46 -6.63 -8.75
N LEU A 62 0.58 -6.03 -9.31
CA LEU A 62 1.97 -6.44 -9.27
C LEU A 62 2.84 -5.44 -8.49
N ASP A 63 2.30 -4.30 -8.08
CA ASP A 63 3.03 -3.25 -7.38
C ASP A 63 2.99 -3.41 -5.85
N VAL A 64 2.99 -4.67 -5.39
CA VAL A 64 3.13 -4.97 -3.96
C VAL A 64 4.62 -4.89 -3.64
N ASP A 65 4.98 -4.10 -2.63
CA ASP A 65 6.33 -3.91 -2.09
C ASP A 65 6.26 -4.00 -0.55
N THR A 66 6.47 -5.20 -0.02
CA THR A 66 6.20 -5.54 1.38
C THR A 66 7.16 -4.84 2.35
N ASP A 67 8.44 -4.70 1.99
CA ASP A 67 9.45 -4.04 2.83
C ASP A 67 9.64 -2.54 2.52
N GLY A 68 9.11 -2.08 1.39
CA GLY A 68 9.17 -0.69 0.95
C GLY A 68 10.54 -0.27 0.43
N ASP A 69 11.36 -1.19 -0.07
CA ASP A 69 12.69 -0.88 -0.63
C ASP A 69 12.66 -0.36 -2.08
N GLY A 70 11.48 -0.42 -2.72
CA GLY A 70 11.22 -0.01 -4.09
C GLY A 70 11.43 -1.11 -5.13
N VAL A 71 11.54 -2.38 -4.70
CA VAL A 71 11.52 -3.56 -5.56
C VAL A 71 10.20 -4.30 -5.30
N PRO A 72 9.32 -4.43 -6.30
CA PRO A 72 8.08 -5.18 -6.09
C PRO A 72 8.36 -6.64 -5.72
N ASP A 73 7.53 -7.22 -4.85
CA ASP A 73 7.65 -8.56 -4.27
C ASP A 73 7.93 -9.66 -5.32
N TYR A 74 7.36 -9.53 -6.52
CA TYR A 74 7.54 -10.52 -7.59
C TYR A 74 8.96 -10.50 -8.21
N LEU A 75 9.74 -9.45 -7.95
CA LEU A 75 11.14 -9.26 -8.35
C LEU A 75 12.11 -9.27 -7.16
N ASP A 76 11.60 -9.15 -5.94
CA ASP A 76 12.40 -9.09 -4.73
C ASP A 76 12.95 -10.47 -4.32
N ASP A 77 14.20 -10.50 -3.85
CA ASP A 77 14.85 -11.68 -3.27
C ASP A 77 14.84 -11.71 -1.72
N ASP A 78 14.29 -10.68 -1.07
CA ASP A 78 14.21 -10.46 0.38
C ASP A 78 12.91 -9.67 0.73
N ILE A 79 11.73 -10.26 0.45
CA ILE A 79 10.40 -9.60 0.40
C ILE A 79 10.05 -8.83 1.68
N ASP A 80 10.48 -9.30 2.86
CA ASP A 80 10.18 -8.67 4.15
C ASP A 80 11.30 -7.75 4.67
N GLY A 81 12.42 -7.67 3.92
CA GLY A 81 13.57 -6.85 4.23
C GLY A 81 14.33 -7.21 5.50
N ASP A 82 14.18 -8.45 6.01
CA ASP A 82 14.84 -8.86 7.26
C ASP A 82 16.33 -9.24 7.08
N GLY A 83 16.75 -9.44 5.82
CA GLY A 83 18.10 -9.82 5.42
C GLY A 83 18.31 -11.32 5.21
N ILE A 84 17.25 -12.13 5.23
CA ILE A 84 17.22 -13.56 4.94
C ILE A 84 16.52 -13.75 3.58
N PRO A 85 17.23 -14.20 2.53
CA PRO A 85 16.60 -14.34 1.23
C PRO A 85 15.40 -15.31 1.23
N ASN A 86 14.32 -14.98 0.51
CA ASN A 86 13.05 -15.73 0.46
C ASN A 86 13.20 -17.24 0.27
N ASN A 87 14.27 -17.69 -0.41
CA ASN A 87 14.52 -19.11 -0.65
C ASN A 87 15.02 -19.92 0.56
N VAL A 88 15.36 -19.23 1.64
CA VAL A 88 15.81 -19.77 2.92
C VAL A 88 15.08 -19.13 4.10
N ASP A 89 14.14 -18.23 3.82
CA ASP A 89 13.23 -17.69 4.81
C ASP A 89 12.04 -18.61 5.00
N ASP A 90 11.64 -18.78 6.26
CA ASP A 90 10.45 -19.52 6.65
C ASP A 90 9.26 -18.55 6.90
N ASP A 91 9.48 -17.23 6.92
CA ASP A 91 8.52 -16.13 7.15
C ASP A 91 8.68 -15.07 6.04
N ASP A 92 8.60 -15.48 4.76
CA ASP A 92 8.94 -14.64 3.60
C ASP A 92 7.97 -13.47 3.34
N ASP A 93 6.85 -13.38 4.08
CA ASP A 93 5.91 -12.26 4.04
C ASP A 93 5.91 -11.40 5.32
N GLY A 94 6.77 -11.73 6.29
CA GLY A 94 6.93 -10.97 7.53
C GLY A 94 5.69 -10.91 8.42
N ASP A 95 4.74 -11.84 8.26
CA ASP A 95 3.49 -11.86 9.03
C ASP A 95 3.67 -12.43 10.46
N GLY A 96 4.83 -13.05 10.73
CA GLY A 96 5.21 -13.61 12.01
C GLY A 96 4.71 -15.03 12.24
N ASP A 97 4.26 -15.73 11.20
CA ASP A 97 3.94 -17.15 11.16
C ASP A 97 4.96 -17.89 10.28
N ASP A 98 5.68 -18.86 10.88
CA ASP A 98 6.77 -19.59 10.22
C ASP A 98 6.30 -20.69 9.23
N GLY A 99 5.11 -20.51 8.64
CA GLY A 99 4.52 -21.41 7.64
C GLY A 99 4.25 -22.85 8.12
N ASP A 100 4.29 -23.11 9.43
CA ASP A 100 4.24 -24.43 10.04
C ASP A 100 2.77 -24.86 10.36
N ASP A 101 2.02 -25.29 9.33
CA ASP A 101 0.67 -25.91 9.47
C ASP A 101 0.65 -27.45 9.19
#